data_AF-A0A2G6I926-F1
#
_entry.id   AF-A0A2G6I926-F1
#
_cell.length_a   1.000
_cell.length_b   1.000
_cell.length_c   1.000
_cell.angle_alpha   90.00
_cell.angle_beta   90.00
_cell.angle_gamma   90.00
#
_symmetry.space_group_name_H-M   'P 1'
#
loop_
_entity.id
_entity.type
_entity.pdbx_description
1 polymer ?
#
loop_
_entity_poly.entity_id
_entity_poly.type
_entity_poly.pdbx_seq_one_letter_code
_entity_poly.pdbx_strand_id
1 'polypeptide(L)'
;MRVDPKDWPEAADFFEDFVAGRSQRAARYNFLYASGEIRQSGDGERLYIGWAGAHGIEFVYRRDRDGIWAFLPVEGEYRHMADTIDAFVKGWSSGQIRV
;
A
#
# COMPACT_ATOMS: atom_id res chain seq x y z
N MET A 1 16.77 -2.96 4.44
CA MET A 1 17.06 -2.26 3.18
C MET A 1 16.14 -1.06 3.13
N ARG A 2 16.67 0.16 2.98
CA ARG A 2 15.86 1.39 2.92
C ARG A 2 15.50 1.62 1.46
N VAL A 3 14.21 1.66 1.14
CA VAL A 3 13.75 1.95 -0.23
C VAL A 3 14.06 3.41 -0.54
N ASP A 4 14.69 3.68 -1.70
CA ASP A 4 14.90 5.04 -2.17
C ASP A 4 13.65 5.53 -2.92
N PRO A 5 13.02 6.65 -2.51
CA PRO A 5 11.90 7.23 -3.24
C PRO A 5 12.18 7.50 -4.72
N LYS A 6 13.43 7.83 -5.08
CA LYS A 6 13.82 8.09 -6.47
C LYS A 6 13.70 6.86 -7.36
N ASP A 7 13.81 5.68 -6.76
CA ASP A 7 13.63 4.45 -7.50
C ASP A 7 12.16 4.19 -7.78
N TRP A 8 11.21 4.79 -7.05
CA TRP A 8 9.77 4.47 -7.13
C TRP A 8 8.92 5.70 -7.50
N PRO A 9 8.98 6.17 -8.76
CA PRO A 9 8.16 7.29 -9.22
C PRO A 9 6.65 6.99 -9.14
N GLU A 10 6.23 5.74 -9.25
CA GLU A 10 4.84 5.30 -9.14
C GLU A 10 4.27 5.49 -7.72
N ALA A 11 5.16 5.61 -6.73
CA ALA A 11 4.81 5.83 -5.33
C ALA A 11 5.20 7.23 -4.83
N ALA A 12 5.49 8.18 -5.73
CA ALA A 12 5.92 9.52 -5.36
C ALA A 12 4.98 10.18 -4.32
N ASP A 13 3.68 10.10 -4.58
CA ASP A 13 2.60 10.63 -3.73
C ASP A 13 2.65 10.05 -2.31
N PHE A 14 2.98 8.76 -2.18
CA PHE A 14 3.14 8.12 -0.88
C PHE A 14 4.35 8.68 -0.11
N PHE A 15 5.46 8.89 -0.81
CA PHE A 15 6.68 9.44 -0.22
C PHE A 15 6.59 10.94 0.07
N GLU A 16 5.65 11.66 -0.52
CA GLU A 16 5.39 13.07 -0.23
C GLU A 16 4.49 13.20 1.02
N ASP A 17 3.32 12.57 1.01
CA ASP A 17 2.26 12.87 1.98
C ASP A 17 2.04 11.79 3.05
N PHE A 18 2.58 10.59 2.84
CA PHE A 18 2.27 9.40 3.64
C PHE A 18 3.49 8.73 4.29
N VAL A 19 4.62 9.44 4.38
CA VAL A 19 5.88 8.98 4.98
C VAL A 19 5.72 8.43 6.40
N ALA A 20 4.83 9.01 7.20
CA ALA A 20 4.56 8.59 8.58
C ALA A 20 3.62 7.38 8.71
N GLY A 21 3.12 6.85 7.59
CA GLY A 21 2.07 5.83 7.56
C GLY A 21 0.70 6.38 7.96
N ARG A 22 -0.29 5.48 8.07
CA ARG A 22 -1.66 5.81 8.51
C ARG A 22 -2.24 4.68 9.37
N SER A 23 -2.91 5.09 10.44
CA SER A 23 -3.56 4.21 11.40
C SER A 23 -5.08 4.28 11.30
N GLN A 24 -5.74 3.12 11.39
CA GLN A 24 -7.19 3.01 11.51
C GLN A 24 -7.53 2.88 13.00
N ARG A 25 -7.82 4.01 13.66
CA ARG A 25 -8.05 4.04 15.13
C ARG A 25 -9.13 3.06 15.60
N ALA A 26 -10.23 2.94 14.85
CA ALA A 26 -11.34 2.05 15.19
C ALA A 26 -10.92 0.57 15.22
N ALA A 27 -10.01 0.17 14.33
CA ALA A 27 -9.55 -1.21 14.22
C ALA A 27 -8.19 -1.46 14.89
N ARG A 28 -7.57 -0.41 15.46
CA ARG A 28 -6.30 -0.46 16.21
C ARG A 28 -5.13 -1.07 15.45
N TYR A 29 -5.07 -0.89 14.13
CA TYR A 29 -3.93 -1.29 13.32
C TYR A 29 -3.50 -0.18 12.34
N ASN A 30 -2.25 -0.24 11.89
CA ASN A 30 -1.70 0.61 10.84
C ASN A 30 -1.98 -0.05 9.50
N PHE A 31 -2.83 0.58 8.69
CA PHE A 31 -3.17 0.05 7.37
C PHE A 31 -2.19 0.52 6.29
N LEU A 32 -1.48 1.62 6.53
CA LEU A 32 -0.29 2.02 5.77
C LEU A 32 0.92 2.06 6.70
N TYR A 33 2.00 1.46 6.24
CA TYR A 33 3.31 1.45 6.89
C TYR A 33 3.99 2.82 6.81
N ALA A 34 4.86 3.12 7.77
CA ALA A 34 5.77 4.25 7.61
C ALA A 34 6.82 3.92 6.53
N SER A 35 7.41 4.94 5.92
CA SER A 35 8.43 4.78 4.87
C SER A 35 9.68 3.99 5.32
N GLY A 36 9.94 3.92 6.63
CA GLY A 36 11.01 3.09 7.20
C GLY A 36 10.65 1.61 7.32
N GLU A 37 9.37 1.26 7.16
CA GLU A 37 8.81 -0.08 7.36
C GLU A 37 8.32 -0.71 6.05
N ILE A 38 8.23 0.07 4.97
CA ILE A 38 7.91 -0.45 3.63
C ILE A 38 8.99 -1.41 3.16
N ARG A 39 8.58 -2.37 2.34
CA ARG A 39 9.47 -3.42 1.82
C ARG A 39 9.30 -3.55 0.32
N GLN A 40 10.41 -3.80 -0.36
CA GLN A 40 10.42 -4.14 -1.78
C GLN A 40 10.44 -5.67 -1.94
N SER A 41 9.78 -6.20 -2.96
CA SER A 41 9.91 -7.61 -3.33
C SER A 41 11.34 -7.94 -3.78
N GLY A 42 11.73 -9.21 -3.66
CA GLY A 42 13.07 -9.65 -4.06
C GLY A 42 13.39 -9.50 -5.54
N ASP A 43 12.36 -9.46 -6.40
CA ASP A 43 12.47 -9.18 -7.83
C ASP A 43 12.46 -7.67 -8.16
N GLY A 44 12.22 -6.80 -7.18
CA GLY A 44 12.20 -5.35 -7.36
C GLY A 44 10.90 -4.77 -7.94
N GLU A 45 9.94 -5.63 -8.32
CA GLU A 45 8.73 -5.26 -9.07
C GLU A 45 7.59 -4.71 -8.21
N ARG A 46 7.66 -4.89 -6.89
CA ARG A 46 6.57 -4.56 -5.96
C ARG A 46 7.09 -3.80 -4.75
N LEU A 47 6.33 -2.80 -4.34
CA LEU A 47 6.56 -2.06 -3.10
C LEU A 47 5.37 -2.24 -2.18
N TYR A 48 5.57 -2.95 -1.07
CA TYR A 48 4.54 -3.19 -0.08
C TYR A 48 4.49 -2.02 0.90
N ILE A 49 3.33 -1.38 0.96
CA ILE A 49 3.10 -0.12 1.67
C ILE A 49 2.12 -0.24 2.83
N GLY A 50 1.49 -1.40 3.02
CA GLY A 50 0.49 -1.55 4.06
C GLY A 50 -0.11 -2.94 4.17
N TRP A 51 -1.03 -3.08 5.12
CA TRP A 51 -1.71 -4.33 5.44
C TRP A 51 -3.17 -4.07 5.77
N ALA A 52 -4.06 -4.93 5.27
CA ALA A 52 -5.50 -4.80 5.46
C ALA A 52 -5.99 -5.16 6.87
N GLY A 53 -5.11 -5.67 7.74
CA GLY A 53 -5.48 -6.12 9.08
C GLY A 53 -6.02 -7.55 9.15
N ALA A 54 -6.18 -8.23 8.01
CA ALA A 54 -6.74 -9.58 7.94
C ALA A 54 -6.15 -10.41 6.80
N HIS A 55 -6.19 -11.75 6.96
CA HIS A 55 -5.90 -12.75 5.92
C HIS A 55 -4.55 -12.60 5.19
N GLY A 56 -3.58 -11.89 5.79
CA GLY A 56 -2.30 -11.60 5.13
C GLY A 56 -2.39 -10.70 3.90
N ILE A 57 -3.51 -9.99 3.71
CA ILE A 57 -3.73 -9.12 2.55
C ILE A 57 -2.90 -7.85 2.71
N GLU A 58 -2.03 -7.58 1.74
CA GLU A 58 -1.11 -6.44 1.76
C GLU A 58 -1.37 -5.48 0.61
N PHE A 59 -1.13 -4.19 0.87
CA PHE A 59 -1.26 -3.15 -0.14
C PHE A 59 0.09 -2.89 -0.80
N VAL A 60 0.09 -2.76 -2.12
CA VAL A 60 1.31 -2.66 -2.93
C VAL A 60 1.18 -1.64 -4.06
N TYR A 61 2.30 -1.00 -4.39
CA TYR A 61 2.55 -0.43 -5.72
C TYR A 61 3.25 -1.47 -6.61
N ARG A 62 3.12 -1.29 -7.92
CA ARG A 62 3.72 -2.15 -8.94
C ARG A 62 4.37 -1.32 -10.03
N ARG A 63 5.49 -1.79 -10.58
CA ARG A 63 6.22 -1.14 -11.69
C ARG A 63 5.45 -1.07 -13.00
N ASP A 64 4.59 -2.06 -13.24
CA ASP A 64 3.89 -2.25 -14.52
C ASP A 64 2.43 -1.75 -14.48
N ARG A 65 1.96 -1.28 -13.33
CA ARG A 65 0.58 -0.92 -13.07
C ARG A 65 0.52 0.23 -12.08
N ASP A 66 -0.03 1.35 -12.55
CA ASP A 66 -0.31 2.49 -11.69
C ASP A 66 -1.35 2.15 -10.60
N GLY A 67 -1.37 2.97 -9.56
CA GLY A 67 -2.30 2.86 -8.45
C GLY A 67 -1.92 1.88 -7.35
N ILE A 68 -2.85 1.71 -6.41
CA ILE A 68 -2.73 0.86 -5.23
C ILE A 68 -3.44 -0.45 -5.49
N TRP A 69 -2.74 -1.54 -5.21
CA TRP A 69 -3.24 -2.90 -5.38
C TRP A 69 -3.25 -3.64 -4.06
N ALA A 70 -4.21 -4.53 -3.85
CA ALA A 70 -4.21 -5.49 -2.75
C ALA A 70 -3.72 -6.85 -3.26
N PHE A 71 -2.71 -7.41 -2.62
CA PHE A 71 -2.30 -8.79 -2.83
C PHE A 71 -3.17 -9.72 -1.98
N LEU A 72 -3.88 -10.62 -2.63
CA LEU A 72 -4.76 -11.61 -2.02
C LEU A 72 -4.01 -12.95 -1.97
N PRO A 73 -3.42 -13.35 -0.82
CA PRO A 73 -2.50 -14.49 -0.77
C PRO A 73 -3.20 -15.83 -0.93
N VAL A 74 -4.51 -15.92 -0.65
CA VAL A 74 -5.28 -17.16 -0.82
C VAL A 74 -5.51 -17.45 -2.31
N GLU A 75 -5.84 -16.42 -3.08
CA GLU A 75 -6.08 -16.48 -4.51
C GLU A 75 -4.78 -16.38 -5.33
N GLY A 76 -3.72 -15.81 -4.74
CA GLY A 76 -2.48 -15.50 -5.46
C GLY A 76 -2.62 -14.34 -6.46
N GLU A 77 -3.61 -13.47 -6.25
CA GLU A 77 -4.01 -12.42 -7.20
C GLU A 77 -3.80 -11.01 -6.66
N TYR A 78 -3.75 -10.04 -7.59
CA TYR A 78 -3.74 -8.62 -7.27
C TYR A 78 -5.06 -7.99 -7.68
N ARG A 79 -5.68 -7.27 -6.76
CA ARG A 79 -6.90 -6.49 -7.02
C ARG A 79 -6.59 -5.00 -6.98
N HIS A 80 -7.02 -4.27 -8.01
CA HIS A 80 -6.90 -2.82 -8.03
C HIS A 80 -7.82 -2.20 -6.96
N MET A 81 -7.28 -1.27 -6.16
CA MET A 81 -8.01 -0.65 -5.05
C MET A 81 -8.31 0.83 -5.31
N ALA A 82 -7.34 1.58 -5.86
CA ALA A 82 -7.50 3.00 -6.18
C ALA A 82 -6.36 3.48 -7.09
N ASP A 83 -6.62 4.50 -7.91
CA ASP A 83 -5.62 5.07 -8.81
C ASP A 83 -4.55 5.90 -8.09
N THR A 84 -4.86 6.44 -6.90
CA THR A 84 -3.93 7.23 -6.09
C THR A 84 -4.00 6.86 -4.62
N ILE A 85 -2.94 7.18 -3.86
CA ILE A 85 -2.88 6.92 -2.43
C ILE A 85 -3.92 7.73 -1.63
N ASP A 86 -4.22 8.95 -2.05
CA ASP A 86 -5.27 9.77 -1.43
C ASP A 86 -6.66 9.15 -1.61
N ALA A 87 -6.95 8.72 -2.83
CA ALA A 87 -8.21 8.02 -3.14
C ALA A 87 -8.30 6.72 -2.32
N PHE A 88 -7.18 5.99 -2.19
CA PHE A 88 -7.09 4.81 -1.35
C PHE A 88 -7.39 5.10 0.11
N VAL A 89 -6.71 6.07 0.72
CA VAL A 89 -6.87 6.42 2.15
C VAL A 89 -8.29 6.90 2.44
N LYS A 90 -8.83 7.79 1.60
CA LYS A 90 -10.21 8.29 1.74
C LYS A 90 -11.22 7.15 1.59
N GLY A 91 -11.04 6.28 0.59
CA GLY A 91 -11.92 5.15 0.33
C GLY A 91 -11.87 4.09 1.45
N TRP A 92 -10.68 3.81 1.98
CA TRP A 92 -10.48 2.86 3.07
C TRP A 92 -11.10 3.37 4.37
N SER A 93 -10.79 4.61 4.77
CA SER A 93 -11.31 5.20 6.01
C SER A 93 -12.82 5.42 5.99
N SER A 94 -13.43 5.63 4.82
CA SER A 94 -14.89 5.72 4.67
C SER A 94 -15.58 4.35 4.54
N GLY A 95 -14.82 3.26 4.37
CA GLY A 95 -15.36 1.93 4.12
C GLY A 95 -15.94 1.72 2.72
N GLN A 96 -15.64 2.62 1.78
CA GLN A 96 -15.96 2.48 0.34
C GLN A 96 -15.05 1.44 -0.32
N ILE A 97 -13.77 1.41 0.07
CA ILE A 97 -12.80 0.40 -0.35
C ILE A 97 -12.81 -0.75 0.67
N ARG A 98 -12.90 -1.98 0.17
CA ARG A 98 -12.91 -3.22 0.97
C ARG A 98 -12.15 -4.31 0.24
N VAL A 99 -11.57 -5.22 1.01
CA VAL A 99 -10.89 -6.43 0.52
C VAL A 99 -11.62 -7.68 0.99
#